data_AF-A0A7S4M4X9-F1
#
_entry.id   AF-A0A7S4M4X9-F1
#
_cell.length_a   1.000
_cell.length_b   1.000
_cell.length_c   1.000
_cell.angle_alpha   90.00
_cell.angle_beta   90.00
_cell.angle_gamma   90.00
#
_symmetry.space_group_name_H-M   'P 1'
#
loop_
_entity.id
_entity.type
_entity.pdbx_description
1 polymer ?
#
loop_
_entity_poly.entity_id
_entity_poly.type
_entity_poly.pdbx_seq_one_letter_code
_entity_poly.pdbx_strand_id
1 'polypeptide(L)'
;VWFLNCFWEQFAEKEAETIWQYVDTNSTLDLENHEEGCGLDEMKAHVFLEKFDETLTVREMRAKLRSTGAIGESERPKTVPLTHYLLYKYNVDWHTLVDDTRQGDNAEEMEKAEQLLAEVTAAFQESEARASDARNALNAAVSAENSAKARESEAVASENAAVASENAAVAREAEAVESEKQAVAREEEAVESEKQAVAREEEAVQRENEAKASEAEAVQQETDAKASEAAAVARENEAVESEKQAVSREASAKASEEEAQKRDASAKETHAASQEKE
;
A
#
# COMPACT_ATOMS: atom_id res chain seq x y z
N VAL A 1 -39.67 59.66 50.56
CA VAL A 1 -38.25 59.49 50.94
C VAL A 1 -37.31 59.67 49.75
N TRP A 2 -37.44 58.88 48.67
CA TRP A 2 -36.56 58.95 47.48
C TRP A 2 -36.36 60.38 46.91
N PHE A 3 -37.44 61.14 46.71
CA PHE A 3 -37.37 62.54 46.24
C PHE A 3 -36.72 63.51 47.23
N LEU A 4 -37.02 63.36 48.53
CA LEU A 4 -36.47 64.22 49.57
C LEU A 4 -34.96 64.00 49.74
N ASN A 5 -34.47 62.77 49.54
CA ASN A 5 -33.04 62.48 49.64
C ASN A 5 -32.24 63.14 48.50
N CYS A 6 -32.79 63.20 47.28
CA CYS A 6 -32.15 63.91 46.16
C CYS A 6 -32.17 65.43 46.31
N PHE A 7 -33.30 65.99 46.71
CA PHE A 7 -33.50 67.44 46.68
C PHE A 7 -33.58 68.07 48.09
N TRP A 8 -32.90 67.44 49.05
CA TRP A 8 -32.93 67.85 50.46
C TRP A 8 -32.47 69.30 50.62
N GLU A 9 -31.33 69.67 50.02
CA GLU A 9 -30.77 71.02 50.12
C GLU A 9 -31.59 72.09 49.41
N GLN A 10 -32.41 71.71 48.42
CA GLN A 10 -33.14 72.65 47.57
C GLN A 10 -34.57 72.94 48.06
N PHE A 11 -35.27 71.93 48.59
CA PHE A 11 -36.70 72.04 48.93
C PHE A 11 -37.04 71.60 50.36
N ALA A 12 -36.18 70.86 51.07
CA ALA A 12 -36.57 70.26 52.35
C ALA A 12 -36.70 71.28 53.49
N GLU A 13 -35.91 72.36 53.51
CA GLU A 13 -35.90 73.30 54.64
C GLU A 13 -37.22 74.08 54.80
N LYS A 14 -38.04 74.18 53.74
CA LYS A 14 -39.32 74.91 53.74
C LYS A 14 -40.53 74.05 53.43
N GLU A 15 -40.36 72.94 52.71
CA GLU A 15 -41.49 72.17 52.18
C GLU A 15 -41.47 70.69 52.55
N ALA A 16 -40.51 70.22 53.37
CA ALA A 16 -40.47 68.83 53.82
C ALA A 16 -41.74 68.40 54.58
N GLU A 17 -42.27 69.26 55.45
CA GLU A 17 -43.51 68.99 56.19
C GLU A 17 -44.70 68.83 55.24
N THR A 18 -44.78 69.68 54.21
CA THR A 18 -45.81 69.63 53.17
C THR A 18 -45.66 68.38 52.31
N ILE A 19 -44.44 67.97 51.99
CA ILE A 19 -44.16 66.74 51.25
C ILE A 19 -44.53 65.50 52.10
N TRP A 20 -44.32 65.53 53.41
CA TRP A 20 -44.80 64.49 54.31
C TRP A 20 -46.33 64.44 54.39
N GLN A 21 -47.01 65.59 54.39
CA GLN A 21 -48.47 65.65 54.29
C GLN A 21 -48.98 65.08 52.95
N TYR A 22 -48.24 65.27 51.86
CA TYR A 22 -48.53 64.61 50.58
C TYR A 22 -48.38 63.09 50.66
N VAL A 23 -47.32 62.59 51.30
CA VAL A 23 -47.13 61.14 51.52
C VAL A 23 -48.27 60.56 52.37
N ASP A 24 -48.62 61.20 53.48
CA ASP A 24 -49.69 60.75 54.39
C ASP A 24 -51.08 60.76 53.71
N THR A 25 -51.37 61.82 52.95
CA THR A 25 -52.63 61.90 52.19
C THR A 25 -52.67 60.90 51.05
N ASN A 26 -51.52 60.61 50.42
CA ASN A 26 -51.40 59.57 49.39
C ASN A 26 -51.63 58.17 49.97
N SER A 27 -51.02 57.84 51.12
CA SER A 27 -51.24 56.57 51.83
C SER A 27 -52.68 56.40 52.32
N THR A 28 -53.33 57.50 52.71
CA THR A 28 -54.75 57.48 53.11
C THR A 28 -55.70 57.23 51.92
N LEU A 29 -55.36 57.72 50.72
CA LEU A 29 -56.18 57.56 49.52
C LEU A 29 -55.91 56.25 48.78
N ASP A 30 -54.77 55.61 48.99
CA ASP A 30 -54.46 54.28 48.45
C ASP A 30 -55.16 53.17 49.25
N LEU A 31 -56.44 52.93 48.91
CA LEU A 31 -57.25 51.86 49.49
C LEU A 31 -56.80 50.41 49.16
N GLU A 32 -55.80 50.19 48.29
CA GLU A 32 -55.34 48.83 47.94
C GLU A 32 -54.07 48.40 48.68
N ASN A 33 -53.08 49.29 48.80
CA ASN A 33 -51.79 48.95 49.42
C ASN A 33 -51.43 49.81 50.64
N HIS A 34 -52.29 50.77 51.04
CA HIS A 34 -52.14 51.62 52.21
C HIS A 34 -50.72 52.21 52.38
N GLU A 35 -50.02 51.90 53.48
CA GLU A 35 -48.69 52.45 53.80
C GLU A 35 -47.56 51.97 52.86
N GLU A 36 -47.77 50.88 52.11
CA GLU A 36 -46.80 50.34 51.14
C GLU A 36 -47.10 50.75 49.68
N GLY A 37 -48.20 51.47 49.48
CA GLY A 37 -48.66 51.93 48.17
C GLY A 37 -47.84 53.09 47.59
N CYS A 38 -47.21 52.87 46.43
CA CYS A 38 -46.34 53.86 45.80
C CYS A 38 -47.03 54.71 44.71
N GLY A 39 -48.33 54.52 44.43
CA GLY A 39 -49.05 55.33 43.45
C GLY A 39 -50.57 55.19 43.49
N LEU A 40 -51.27 56.24 43.05
CA LEU A 40 -52.73 56.35 43.07
C LEU A 40 -53.37 56.05 41.72
N ASP A 41 -54.55 55.45 41.73
CA ASP A 41 -55.41 55.34 40.53
C ASP A 41 -55.90 56.73 40.07
N GLU A 42 -56.24 56.88 38.79
CA GLU A 42 -56.54 58.16 38.12
C GLU A 42 -57.64 58.96 38.83
N MET A 43 -58.67 58.29 39.33
CA MET A 43 -59.77 58.93 40.07
C MET A 43 -59.31 59.43 41.45
N LYS A 44 -58.46 58.66 42.15
CA LYS A 44 -57.93 59.02 43.46
C LYS A 44 -56.85 60.09 43.36
N ALA A 45 -56.05 60.08 42.29
CA ALA A 45 -55.09 61.12 41.98
C ALA A 45 -55.78 62.47 41.74
N HIS A 46 -56.96 62.48 41.11
CA HIS A 46 -57.79 63.68 41.00
C HIS A 46 -58.28 64.18 42.38
N VAL A 47 -58.77 63.30 43.25
CA VAL A 47 -59.19 63.64 44.62
C VAL A 47 -58.01 64.14 45.47
N PHE A 48 -56.82 63.57 45.28
CA PHE A 48 -55.59 64.01 45.92
C PHE A 48 -55.25 65.44 45.52
N LEU A 49 -55.31 65.77 44.22
CA LEU A 49 -55.05 67.11 43.71
C LEU A 49 -56.11 68.14 44.16
N GLU A 50 -57.37 67.74 44.27
CA GLU A 50 -58.45 68.60 44.79
C GLU A 50 -58.26 68.95 46.27
N LYS A 51 -57.80 68.01 47.10
CA LYS A 51 -57.55 68.25 48.54
C LYS A 51 -56.49 69.32 48.82
N PHE A 52 -55.55 69.51 47.90
CA PHE A 52 -54.50 70.50 48.02
C PHE A 52 -54.77 71.78 47.20
N ASP A 53 -56.00 71.93 46.70
CA ASP A 53 -56.58 73.14 46.08
C ASP A 53 -55.73 73.73 44.93
N GLU A 54 -55.16 72.84 44.11
CA GLU A 54 -54.38 73.21 42.93
C GLU A 54 -55.18 72.97 41.64
N THR A 55 -55.21 73.96 40.73
CA THR A 55 -55.90 73.88 39.43
C THR A 55 -55.18 72.99 38.41
N LEU A 56 -54.61 71.87 38.86
CA LEU A 56 -53.79 70.97 38.06
C LEU A 56 -54.60 69.74 37.71
N THR A 57 -54.80 69.48 36.42
CA THR A 57 -55.43 68.23 35.98
C THR A 57 -54.39 67.13 35.80
N VAL A 58 -54.73 65.87 36.13
CA VAL A 58 -53.86 64.69 35.89
C VAL A 58 -53.44 64.61 34.42
N ARG A 59 -54.24 65.15 33.50
CA ARG A 59 -53.95 65.22 32.06
C ARG A 59 -52.81 66.18 31.74
N GLU A 60 -52.77 67.37 32.35
CA GLU A 60 -51.69 68.35 32.17
C GLU A 60 -50.39 67.88 32.84
N MET A 61 -50.49 67.22 34.00
CA MET A 61 -49.35 66.60 34.66
C MET A 61 -48.71 65.52 33.77
N ARG A 62 -49.52 64.58 33.23
CA ARG A 62 -49.06 63.57 32.27
C ARG A 62 -48.52 64.16 30.97
N ALA A 63 -48.94 65.35 30.56
CA ALA A 63 -48.41 66.02 29.37
C ALA A 63 -46.98 66.53 29.59
N LYS A 64 -46.69 67.14 30.76
CA LYS A 64 -45.32 67.56 31.09
C LYS A 64 -44.38 66.40 31.45
N LEU A 65 -44.91 65.33 32.03
CA LEU A 65 -44.12 64.11 32.27
C LEU A 65 -43.73 63.41 30.96
N ARG A 66 -44.55 63.53 29.91
CA ARG A 66 -44.19 63.12 28.55
C ARG A 66 -43.16 64.05 27.92
N SER A 67 -43.24 65.36 28.13
CA SER A 67 -42.24 66.30 27.59
C SER A 67 -40.87 66.16 28.27
N THR A 68 -40.82 65.71 29.51
CA THR A 68 -39.58 65.42 30.25
C THR A 68 -39.04 64.01 30.00
N GLY A 69 -39.77 63.16 29.26
CA GLY A 69 -39.35 61.80 28.94
C GLY A 69 -39.49 60.80 30.11
N ALA A 70 -40.07 61.21 31.24
CA ALA A 70 -40.30 60.35 32.40
C ALA A 70 -41.37 59.27 32.16
N ILE A 71 -42.22 59.46 31.15
CA ILE A 71 -43.21 58.49 30.66
C ILE A 71 -43.07 58.38 29.14
N GLY A 72 -43.08 57.16 28.58
CA GLY A 72 -43.03 56.95 27.13
C GLY A 72 -44.20 57.63 26.39
N GLU A 73 -43.97 58.10 25.16
CA GLU A 73 -44.96 58.89 24.39
C GLU A 73 -46.31 58.14 24.17
N SER A 74 -46.26 56.81 24.17
CA SER A 74 -47.39 55.90 24.03
C SER A 74 -47.86 55.26 25.36
N GLU A 75 -47.18 55.53 26.47
CA GLU A 75 -47.48 54.91 27.76
C GLU A 75 -48.56 55.68 28.52
N ARG A 76 -49.57 54.93 29.00
CA ARG A 76 -50.64 55.44 29.87
C ARG A 76 -50.64 54.63 31.15
N PRO A 77 -49.72 54.94 32.10
CA PRO A 77 -49.69 54.22 33.36
C PRO A 77 -51.02 54.45 34.08
N LYS A 78 -51.71 53.34 34.41
CA LYS A 78 -53.01 53.35 35.08
C LYS A 78 -52.91 53.95 36.49
N THR A 79 -51.77 53.74 37.11
CA THR A 79 -51.41 54.29 38.41
C THR A 79 -50.47 55.47 38.22
N VAL A 80 -50.65 56.51 39.02
CA VAL A 80 -49.79 57.70 39.07
C VAL A 80 -48.95 57.62 40.35
N PRO A 81 -47.66 57.30 40.24
CA PRO A 81 -46.78 57.31 41.39
C PRO A 81 -46.64 58.72 41.97
N LEU A 82 -46.53 58.84 43.29
CA LEU A 82 -46.36 60.13 43.97
C LEU A 82 -45.11 60.87 43.48
N THR A 83 -44.09 60.12 43.06
CA THR A 83 -42.85 60.66 42.45
C THR A 83 -43.13 61.50 41.20
N HIS A 84 -44.12 61.12 40.39
CA HIS A 84 -44.49 61.86 39.18
C HIS A 84 -45.19 63.19 39.51
N TYR A 85 -45.96 63.24 40.60
CA TYR A 85 -46.55 64.49 41.10
C TYR A 85 -45.47 65.43 41.62
N LEU A 86 -44.52 64.92 42.40
CA LEU A 86 -43.43 65.73 42.95
C LEU A 86 -42.51 66.29 41.86
N LEU A 87 -42.14 65.48 40.86
CA LEU A 87 -41.36 65.95 39.69
C LEU A 87 -42.07 67.10 38.95
N TYR A 88 -43.39 66.99 38.78
CA TYR A 88 -44.18 68.02 38.12
C TYR A 88 -44.31 69.30 38.94
N LYS A 89 -44.66 69.18 40.23
CA LYS A 89 -44.91 70.32 41.12
C LYS A 89 -43.66 71.18 41.30
N TYR A 90 -42.52 70.53 41.50
CA TYR A 90 -41.25 71.20 41.70
C TYR A 90 -40.50 71.48 40.38
N ASN A 91 -41.06 71.02 39.25
CA ASN A 91 -40.48 71.16 37.91
C ASN A 91 -39.02 70.68 37.84
N VAL A 92 -38.78 69.48 38.35
CA VAL A 92 -37.47 68.84 38.49
C VAL A 92 -37.31 67.73 37.45
N ASP A 93 -36.08 67.53 36.95
CA ASP A 93 -35.79 66.50 35.96
C ASP A 93 -35.65 65.10 36.58
N TRP A 94 -36.17 64.09 35.88
CA TRP A 94 -36.23 62.73 36.41
C TRP A 94 -34.89 62.00 36.34
N HIS A 95 -34.01 62.36 35.40
CA HIS A 95 -32.66 61.80 35.33
C HIS A 95 -31.86 62.18 36.58
N THR A 96 -31.96 63.42 37.05
CA THR A 96 -31.32 63.86 38.30
C THR A 96 -31.82 63.06 39.51
N LEU A 97 -33.11 62.75 39.58
CA LEU A 97 -33.68 61.92 40.64
C LEU A 97 -33.13 60.47 40.61
N VAL A 98 -32.87 59.91 39.43
CA VAL A 98 -32.37 58.53 39.27
C VAL A 98 -30.86 58.44 39.40
N ASP A 99 -30.13 59.42 38.90
CA ASP A 99 -28.67 59.43 38.88
C ASP A 99 -28.08 59.88 40.22
N ASP A 100 -28.69 60.87 40.90
CA ASP A 100 -28.20 61.32 42.21
C ASP A 100 -28.60 60.37 43.35
N THR A 101 -29.69 59.60 43.24
CA THR A 101 -30.02 58.58 44.25
C THR A 101 -29.15 57.33 44.19
N ARG A 102 -28.27 57.20 43.18
CA ARG A 102 -27.17 56.23 43.25
C ARG A 102 -26.14 56.60 44.33
N GLN A 103 -26.18 57.83 44.86
CA GLN A 103 -25.30 58.35 45.92
C GLN A 103 -25.85 58.13 47.34
N GLY A 104 -26.46 56.98 47.62
CA GLY A 104 -26.51 56.52 49.02
C GLY A 104 -25.07 56.19 49.48
N ASP A 105 -24.78 56.25 50.78
CA ASP A 105 -23.45 56.00 51.41
C ASP A 105 -22.71 54.70 50.99
N ASN A 106 -23.33 53.85 50.16
CA ASN A 106 -22.78 52.61 49.61
C ASN A 106 -22.12 52.78 48.22
N ALA A 107 -22.01 54.00 47.68
CA ALA A 107 -21.37 54.24 46.38
C ALA A 107 -19.92 53.71 46.31
N GLU A 108 -19.15 53.91 47.39
CA GLU A 108 -17.79 53.37 47.49
C GLU A 108 -17.74 51.84 47.58
N GLU A 109 -18.75 51.22 48.22
CA GLU A 109 -18.85 49.76 48.31
C GLU A 109 -19.23 49.15 46.97
N MET A 110 -20.11 49.81 46.22
CA MET A 110 -20.49 49.44 44.86
C MET A 110 -19.32 49.58 43.89
N GLU A 111 -18.54 50.65 43.97
CA GLU A 111 -17.35 50.83 43.13
C GLU A 111 -16.30 49.74 43.41
N LYS A 112 -16.05 49.42 44.69
CA LYS A 112 -15.16 48.31 45.06
C LYS A 112 -15.69 46.96 44.58
N ALA A 113 -17.00 46.73 44.67
CA ALA A 113 -17.63 45.51 44.17
C ALA A 113 -17.52 45.39 42.64
N GLU A 114 -17.71 46.50 41.91
CA GLU A 114 -17.54 46.55 40.45
C GLU A 114 -16.08 46.33 40.04
N GLN A 115 -15.11 46.92 40.76
CA GLN A 115 -13.68 46.70 40.53
C GLN A 115 -13.28 45.24 40.78
N LEU A 116 -13.75 44.64 41.88
CA LEU A 116 -13.51 43.22 42.17
C LEU A 116 -14.16 42.31 41.13
N LEU A 117 -15.37 42.61 40.68
CA LEU A 117 -16.05 41.86 39.63
C LEU A 117 -15.29 41.96 38.29
N ALA A 118 -14.80 43.15 37.95
CA ALA A 118 -14.00 43.36 36.74
C ALA A 118 -12.67 42.59 36.80
N GLU A 119 -11.99 42.60 37.95
CA GLU A 119 -10.75 41.85 38.15
C GLU A 119 -10.97 40.34 38.03
N VAL A 120 -12.00 39.80 38.70
CA VAL A 120 -12.35 38.38 38.62
C VAL A 120 -12.75 37.99 37.20
N THR A 121 -13.51 38.84 36.50
CA THR A 121 -13.91 38.59 35.11
C THR A 121 -12.70 38.58 34.18
N ALA A 122 -11.77 39.52 34.34
CA ALA A 122 -10.53 39.57 33.57
C ALA A 122 -9.65 38.33 33.82
N ALA A 123 -9.49 37.94 35.08
CA ALA A 123 -8.75 36.74 35.45
C ALA A 123 -9.39 35.45 34.89
N PHE A 124 -10.73 35.39 34.87
CA PHE A 124 -11.46 34.27 34.28
C PHE A 124 -11.25 34.19 32.76
N GLN A 125 -11.38 35.32 32.05
CA GLN A 125 -11.14 35.40 30.61
C GLN A 125 -9.71 35.01 30.24
N GLU A 126 -8.72 35.46 31.03
CA GLU A 126 -7.33 35.05 30.81
C GLU A 126 -7.14 33.55 31.04
N SER A 127 -7.74 33.00 32.09
CA SER A 127 -7.71 31.55 32.35
C SER A 127 -8.37 30.75 31.23
N GLU A 128 -9.49 31.22 30.69
CA GLU A 128 -10.19 30.58 29.58
C GLU A 128 -9.36 30.65 28.29
N ALA A 129 -8.72 31.79 28.01
CA ALA A 129 -7.81 31.95 26.87
C ALA A 129 -6.63 30.96 26.98
N ARG A 130 -5.97 30.89 28.15
CA ARG A 130 -4.89 29.93 28.39
C ARG A 130 -5.36 28.48 28.27
N ALA A 131 -6.56 28.16 28.75
CA ALA A 131 -7.14 26.82 28.63
C ALA A 131 -7.46 26.46 27.16
N SER A 132 -7.96 27.42 26.38
CA SER A 132 -8.20 27.28 24.94
C SER A 132 -6.89 27.03 24.20
N ASP A 133 -5.86 27.82 24.47
CA ASP A 133 -4.53 27.66 23.86
C ASP A 133 -3.91 26.29 24.21
N ALA A 134 -4.00 25.86 25.47
CA ALA A 134 -3.54 24.55 25.89
C ALA A 134 -4.31 23.41 25.20
N ARG A 135 -5.63 23.55 25.02
CA ARG A 135 -6.46 22.58 24.29
C ARG A 135 -6.07 22.52 22.82
N ASN A 136 -5.82 23.66 22.18
CA ASN A 136 -5.39 23.73 20.79
C ASN A 136 -4.00 23.11 20.61
N ALA A 137 -3.07 23.38 21.53
CA ALA A 137 -1.74 22.78 21.54
C ALA A 137 -1.81 21.26 21.72
N LEU A 138 -2.65 20.76 22.63
CA LEU A 138 -2.87 19.33 22.81
C LEU A 138 -3.44 18.67 21.55
N ASN A 139 -4.46 19.27 20.93
CA ASN A 139 -5.04 18.76 19.68
C ASN A 139 -4.00 18.71 18.55
N ALA A 140 -3.14 19.74 18.44
CA ALA A 140 -2.06 19.76 17.46
C ALA A 140 -1.03 18.65 17.74
N ALA A 141 -0.66 18.45 19.00
CA ALA A 141 0.27 17.38 19.40
C ALA A 141 -0.30 15.98 19.11
N VAL A 142 -1.57 15.73 19.44
CA VAL A 142 -2.25 14.45 19.15
C VAL A 142 -2.34 14.21 17.64
N SER A 143 -2.66 15.24 16.85
CA SER A 143 -2.68 15.14 15.39
C SER A 143 -1.29 14.80 14.81
N ALA A 144 -0.24 15.43 15.34
CA ALA A 144 1.14 15.15 14.97
C ALA A 144 1.57 13.72 15.34
N GLU A 145 1.20 13.25 16.55
CA GLU A 145 1.47 11.88 16.99
C GLU A 145 0.77 10.85 16.10
N ASN A 146 -0.51 11.06 15.79
CA ASN A 146 -1.26 10.18 14.89
C ASN A 146 -0.64 10.15 13.49
N SER A 147 -0.19 11.30 12.99
CA SER A 147 0.51 11.39 11.70
C SER A 147 1.86 10.66 11.73
N ALA A 148 2.59 10.73 12.84
CA ALA A 148 3.84 10.01 13.01
C ALA A 148 3.62 8.50 13.06
N LYS A 149 2.63 8.02 13.82
CA LYS A 149 2.23 6.60 13.86
C LYS A 149 1.80 6.06 12.50
N ALA A 150 1.06 6.85 11.72
CA ALA A 150 0.69 6.48 10.36
C ALA A 150 1.93 6.28 9.46
N ARG A 151 2.89 7.22 9.51
CA ARG A 151 4.15 7.12 8.75
C ARG A 151 5.01 5.93 9.20
N GLU A 152 5.06 5.66 10.50
CA GLU A 152 5.76 4.48 11.03
C GLU A 152 5.12 3.19 10.52
N SER A 153 3.80 3.09 10.55
CA SER A 153 3.07 1.94 10.00
C SER A 153 3.32 1.75 8.50
N GLU A 154 3.35 2.84 7.72
CA GLU A 154 3.68 2.79 6.29
C GLU A 154 5.13 2.35 6.05
N ALA A 155 6.07 2.85 6.84
CA ALA A 155 7.48 2.46 6.75
C ALA A 155 7.67 0.97 7.04
N VAL A 156 7.04 0.43 8.09
CA VAL A 156 7.06 -1.00 8.43
C VAL A 156 6.43 -1.84 7.32
N ALA A 157 5.32 -1.39 6.72
CA ALA A 157 4.72 -2.08 5.59
C ALA A 157 5.65 -2.12 4.37
N SER A 158 6.35 -1.01 4.08
CA SER A 158 7.33 -0.92 3.01
C SER A 158 8.54 -1.83 3.26
N GLU A 159 9.04 -1.90 4.49
CA GLU A 159 10.15 -2.78 4.87
C GLU A 159 9.77 -4.25 4.69
N ASN A 160 8.59 -4.66 5.18
CA ASN A 160 8.08 -6.01 5.01
C ASN A 160 7.93 -6.40 3.53
N ALA A 161 7.48 -5.47 2.68
CA ALA A 161 7.39 -5.70 1.24
C ALA A 161 8.78 -5.87 0.59
N ALA A 162 9.77 -5.08 1.01
CA ALA A 162 11.14 -5.21 0.54
C ALA A 162 11.75 -6.57 0.93
N VAL A 163 11.60 -6.99 2.19
CA VAL A 163 12.06 -8.30 2.69
C VAL A 163 11.38 -9.44 1.93
N ALA A 164 10.08 -9.35 1.66
CA ALA A 164 9.38 -10.36 0.86
C ALA A 164 9.94 -10.45 -0.58
N SER A 165 10.26 -9.31 -1.20
CA SER A 165 10.86 -9.27 -2.54
C SER A 165 12.27 -9.86 -2.55
N GLU A 166 13.07 -9.59 -1.52
CA GLU A 166 14.43 -10.13 -1.38
C GLU A 166 14.39 -11.66 -1.23
N ASN A 167 13.52 -12.17 -0.35
CA ASN A 167 13.33 -13.61 -0.19
C ASN A 167 12.89 -14.29 -1.50
N ALA A 168 12.02 -13.66 -2.27
CA ALA A 168 11.61 -14.17 -3.57
C ALA A 168 12.75 -14.16 -4.60
N ALA A 169 13.66 -13.18 -4.55
CA ALA A 169 14.84 -13.15 -5.40
C ALA A 169 15.83 -14.26 -5.03
N VAL A 170 16.10 -14.45 -3.74
CA VAL A 170 16.97 -15.53 -3.22
C VAL A 170 16.42 -16.91 -3.62
N ALA A 171 15.11 -17.13 -3.53
CA ALA A 171 14.50 -18.39 -3.94
C ALA A 171 14.71 -18.67 -5.44
N ARG A 172 14.54 -17.66 -6.31
CA ARG A 172 14.78 -17.79 -7.76
C ARG A 172 16.25 -18.06 -8.07
N GLU A 173 17.17 -17.43 -7.35
CA GLU A 173 18.60 -17.67 -7.52
C GLU A 173 18.97 -19.12 -7.14
N ALA A 174 18.41 -19.62 -6.04
CA ALA A 174 18.61 -21.01 -5.63
C ALA A 174 18.07 -22.02 -6.68
N GLU A 175 16.88 -21.76 -7.25
CA GLU A 175 16.32 -22.56 -8.34
C GLU A 175 17.20 -22.51 -9.61
N ALA A 176 17.73 -21.33 -9.96
CA ALA A 176 18.61 -21.16 -11.11
C ALA A 176 19.92 -21.94 -10.93
N VAL A 177 20.54 -21.88 -9.75
CA VAL A 177 21.75 -22.64 -9.41
C VAL A 177 21.52 -24.15 -9.50
N GLU A 178 20.36 -24.63 -9.02
CA GLU A 178 20.03 -26.07 -9.11
C GLU A 178 19.80 -26.50 -10.56
N SER A 179 19.12 -25.68 -11.35
CA SER A 179 18.95 -25.91 -12.80
C SER A 179 20.29 -25.96 -13.54
N GLU A 180 21.24 -25.08 -13.19
CA GLU A 180 22.58 -25.07 -13.77
C GLU A 180 23.35 -26.35 -13.42
N LYS A 181 23.32 -26.80 -12.16
CA LYS A 181 23.94 -28.07 -11.77
C LYS A 181 23.39 -29.27 -12.55
N GLN A 182 22.07 -29.32 -12.76
CA GLN A 182 21.46 -30.38 -13.54
C GLN A 182 21.86 -30.30 -15.02
N ALA A 183 22.01 -29.11 -15.58
CA ALA A 183 22.51 -28.92 -16.94
C ALA A 183 23.96 -29.41 -17.09
N VAL A 184 24.83 -29.06 -16.15
CA VAL A 184 26.23 -29.52 -16.12
C VAL A 184 26.30 -31.04 -16.01
N ALA A 185 25.52 -31.67 -15.12
CA ALA A 185 25.50 -33.13 -14.99
C ALA A 185 25.08 -33.84 -16.29
N ARG A 186 24.08 -33.29 -17.01
CA ARG A 186 23.66 -33.82 -18.31
C ARG A 186 24.72 -33.66 -19.39
N GLU A 187 25.46 -32.55 -19.36
CA GLU A 187 26.58 -32.32 -20.28
C GLU A 187 27.71 -33.33 -20.03
N GLU A 188 28.06 -33.59 -18.77
CA GLU A 188 29.05 -34.62 -18.40
C GLU A 188 28.63 -36.02 -18.87
N GLU A 189 27.37 -36.40 -18.67
CA GLU A 189 26.82 -37.67 -19.18
C GLU A 189 26.87 -37.76 -20.71
N ALA A 190 26.55 -36.67 -21.41
CA ALA A 190 26.60 -36.61 -22.87
C ALA A 190 28.03 -36.77 -23.39
N VAL A 191 29.00 -36.08 -22.77
CA VAL A 191 30.43 -36.20 -23.12
C VAL A 191 30.93 -37.63 -22.89
N GLU A 192 30.53 -38.28 -21.81
CA GLU A 192 30.93 -39.66 -21.55
C GLU A 192 30.31 -40.64 -22.56
N SER A 193 29.04 -40.44 -22.92
CA SER A 193 28.40 -41.22 -23.99
C SER A 193 29.09 -41.03 -25.35
N GLU A 194 29.55 -39.81 -25.66
CA GLU A 194 30.28 -39.53 -26.89
C GLU A 194 31.63 -40.25 -26.92
N LYS A 195 32.39 -40.23 -25.83
CA LYS A 195 33.65 -41.00 -25.72
C LYS A 195 33.44 -42.49 -25.95
N GLN A 196 32.39 -43.07 -25.38
CA GLN A 196 32.06 -44.48 -25.59
C GLN A 196 31.66 -44.78 -27.04
N ALA A 197 30.96 -43.86 -27.69
CA ALA A 197 30.61 -44.00 -29.11
C ALA A 197 31.87 -43.97 -29.99
N VAL A 198 32.80 -43.04 -29.74
CA VAL A 198 34.08 -42.95 -30.44
C VAL A 198 34.90 -44.24 -30.25
N ALA A 199 35.02 -44.75 -29.02
CA ALA A 199 35.74 -45.99 -28.76
C ALA A 199 35.14 -47.20 -29.53
N ARG A 200 33.81 -47.30 -29.60
CA ARG A 200 33.13 -48.36 -30.37
C ARG A 200 33.36 -48.22 -31.87
N GLU A 201 33.45 -46.99 -32.37
CA GLU A 201 33.76 -46.72 -33.78
C GLU A 201 35.20 -47.15 -34.12
N GLU A 202 36.17 -46.81 -33.26
CA GLU A 202 37.56 -47.27 -33.40
C GLU A 202 37.67 -48.80 -33.41
N GLU A 203 36.97 -49.50 -32.50
CA GLU A 203 36.91 -50.96 -32.48
C GLU A 203 36.24 -51.56 -33.73
N ALA A 204 35.24 -50.88 -34.29
CA ALA A 204 34.59 -51.32 -35.53
C ALA A 204 35.53 -51.18 -36.74
N VAL A 205 36.25 -50.06 -36.84
CA VAL A 205 37.27 -49.82 -37.88
C VAL A 205 38.39 -50.86 -37.78
N GLN A 206 38.86 -51.18 -36.57
CA GLN A 206 39.88 -52.20 -36.37
C GLN A 206 39.42 -53.58 -36.86
N ARG A 207 38.20 -54.00 -36.51
CA ARG A 207 37.61 -55.26 -36.99
C ARG A 207 37.44 -55.29 -38.51
N GLU A 208 37.06 -54.17 -39.12
CA GLU A 208 36.96 -54.09 -40.59
C GLU A 208 38.33 -54.28 -41.25
N ASN A 209 39.39 -53.68 -40.70
CA ASN A 209 40.75 -53.83 -41.21
C ASN A 209 41.25 -55.28 -41.08
N GLU A 210 40.99 -55.94 -39.95
CA GLU A 210 41.33 -57.35 -39.74
C GLU A 210 40.59 -58.27 -40.71
N ALA A 211 39.29 -58.01 -40.96
CA ALA A 211 38.51 -58.75 -41.94
C ALA A 211 39.07 -58.59 -43.37
N LYS A 212 39.43 -57.36 -43.77
CA LYS A 212 40.08 -57.09 -45.07
C LYS A 212 41.42 -57.80 -45.21
N ALA A 213 42.22 -57.84 -44.14
CA ALA A 213 43.50 -58.55 -44.15
C ALA A 213 43.29 -60.07 -44.32
N SER A 214 42.35 -60.66 -43.60
CA SER A 214 42.01 -62.08 -43.72
C SER A 214 41.46 -62.43 -45.11
N GLU A 215 40.66 -61.56 -45.72
CA GLU A 215 40.17 -61.73 -47.09
C GLU A 215 41.33 -61.72 -48.10
N ALA A 216 42.28 -60.79 -47.95
CA ALA A 216 43.47 -60.74 -48.82
C ALA A 216 44.34 -62.01 -48.70
N GLU A 217 44.52 -62.53 -47.48
CA GLU A 217 45.23 -63.81 -47.27
C GLU A 217 44.52 -64.99 -47.93
N ALA A 218 43.18 -65.05 -47.82
CA ALA A 218 42.39 -66.10 -48.46
C ALA A 218 42.50 -66.06 -49.99
N VAL A 219 42.47 -64.86 -50.60
CA VAL A 219 42.67 -64.67 -52.04
C VAL A 219 44.07 -65.11 -52.48
N GLN A 220 45.09 -64.83 -51.67
CA GLN A 220 46.46 -65.28 -51.96
C GLN A 220 46.56 -66.82 -51.91
N GLN A 221 45.98 -67.46 -50.88
CA GLN A 221 45.95 -68.92 -50.78
C GLN A 221 45.23 -69.57 -51.97
N GLU A 222 44.10 -69.00 -52.42
CA GLU A 222 43.40 -69.49 -53.61
C GLU A 222 44.26 -69.37 -54.86
N THR A 223 45.01 -68.26 -55.00
CA THR A 223 45.93 -68.04 -56.11
C THR A 223 47.07 -69.07 -56.12
N ASP A 224 47.68 -69.32 -54.96
CA ASP A 224 48.76 -70.30 -54.81
C ASP A 224 48.26 -71.75 -55.05
N ALA A 225 47.04 -72.06 -54.63
CA ALA A 225 46.39 -73.34 -54.89
C ALA A 225 46.15 -73.55 -56.40
N LYS A 226 45.62 -72.55 -57.11
CA LYS A 226 45.45 -72.58 -58.57
C LYS A 226 46.78 -72.76 -59.30
N ALA A 227 47.84 -72.08 -58.84
CA ALA A 227 49.18 -72.24 -59.41
C ALA A 227 49.73 -73.66 -59.21
N SER A 228 49.51 -74.24 -58.03
CA SER A 228 49.90 -75.62 -57.71
C SER A 228 49.15 -76.66 -58.54
N GLU A 229 47.84 -76.46 -58.74
CA GLU A 229 47.00 -77.29 -59.61
C GLU A 229 47.50 -77.24 -61.07
N ALA A 230 47.77 -76.04 -61.59
CA ALA A 230 48.32 -75.87 -62.94
C ALA A 230 49.68 -76.59 -63.12
N ALA A 231 50.55 -76.54 -62.10
CA ALA A 231 51.83 -77.25 -62.11
C ALA A 231 51.65 -78.78 -62.06
N ALA A 232 50.65 -79.29 -61.32
CA ALA A 232 50.33 -80.71 -61.29
C ALA A 232 49.82 -81.21 -62.66
N VAL A 233 48.91 -80.46 -63.29
CA VAL A 233 48.41 -80.75 -64.64
C VAL A 233 49.55 -80.76 -65.68
N ALA A 234 50.50 -79.82 -65.58
CA ALA A 234 51.67 -79.81 -66.46
C ALA A 234 52.52 -81.09 -66.33
N ARG A 235 52.80 -81.53 -65.10
CA ARG A 235 53.55 -82.78 -64.84
C ARG A 235 52.80 -84.02 -65.33
N GLU A 236 51.49 -84.07 -65.17
CA GLU A 236 50.66 -85.17 -65.70
C GLU A 236 50.77 -85.24 -67.23
N ASN A 237 50.66 -84.09 -67.92
CA ASN A 237 50.84 -84.03 -69.37
C ASN A 237 52.24 -84.49 -69.82
N GLU A 238 53.30 -84.09 -69.11
CA GLU A 238 54.67 -84.57 -69.38
C GLU A 238 54.81 -86.09 -69.18
N ALA A 239 54.20 -86.64 -68.12
CA ALA A 239 54.21 -88.07 -67.86
C ALA A 239 53.47 -88.85 -68.95
N VAL A 240 52.28 -88.39 -69.36
CA VAL A 240 51.51 -88.97 -70.48
C VAL A 240 52.32 -88.95 -71.77
N GLU A 241 53.05 -87.86 -72.06
CA GLU A 241 53.88 -87.78 -73.26
C GLU A 241 55.09 -88.74 -73.19
N SER A 242 55.71 -88.88 -72.02
CA SER A 242 56.76 -89.88 -71.77
C SER A 242 56.25 -91.31 -71.95
N GLU A 243 55.04 -91.63 -71.48
CA GLU A 243 54.40 -92.93 -71.70
C GLU A 243 54.17 -93.20 -73.19
N LYS A 244 53.65 -92.23 -73.96
CA LYS A 244 53.50 -92.38 -75.41
C LYS A 244 54.84 -92.68 -76.09
N GLN A 245 55.91 -91.99 -75.70
CA GLN A 245 57.25 -92.26 -76.23
C GLN A 245 57.72 -93.67 -75.87
N ALA A 246 57.48 -94.13 -74.64
CA ALA A 246 57.82 -95.49 -74.21
C ALA A 246 57.05 -96.56 -75.02
N VAL A 247 55.74 -96.37 -75.22
CA VAL A 247 54.90 -97.26 -76.05
C VAL A 247 55.41 -97.28 -77.49
N SER A 248 55.77 -96.13 -78.07
CA SER A 248 56.35 -96.04 -79.41
C SER A 248 57.69 -96.80 -79.53
N ARG A 249 58.56 -96.68 -78.51
CA ARG A 249 59.81 -97.45 -78.44
C ARG A 249 59.55 -98.95 -78.33
N GLU A 250 58.59 -99.37 -77.51
CA GLU A 250 58.22 -100.79 -77.37
C GLU A 250 57.69 -101.35 -78.70
N ALA A 251 56.82 -100.60 -79.39
CA ALA A 251 56.32 -100.98 -80.71
C ALA A 251 57.45 -101.12 -81.74
N SER A 252 58.41 -100.18 -81.72
CA SER A 252 59.59 -100.22 -82.59
C SER A 252 60.50 -101.43 -82.27
N ALA A 253 60.67 -101.75 -80.99
CA ALA A 253 61.44 -102.91 -80.55
C ALA A 253 60.77 -104.22 -80.98
N LYS A 254 59.44 -104.36 -80.79
CA LYS A 254 58.67 -105.51 -81.29
C LYS A 254 58.79 -105.67 -82.79
N ALA A 255 58.67 -104.58 -83.56
CA ALA A 255 58.84 -104.63 -85.02
C ALA A 255 60.25 -105.11 -85.41
N SER A 256 61.29 -104.63 -84.72
CA SER A 256 62.67 -105.10 -84.93
C SER A 256 62.86 -106.57 -84.55
N GLU A 257 62.19 -107.04 -83.49
CA GLU A 257 62.22 -108.44 -83.07
C GLU A 257 61.53 -109.35 -84.10
N GLU A 258 60.36 -108.94 -84.62
CA GLU A 258 59.68 -109.64 -85.71
C GLU A 258 60.54 -109.69 -86.98
N GLU A 259 61.23 -108.60 -87.34
CA GLU A 259 62.19 -108.62 -88.45
C GLU A 259 63.36 -109.57 -88.19
N ALA A 260 63.91 -109.60 -86.97
CA ALA A 260 64.96 -110.53 -86.61
C ALA A 260 64.50 -111.99 -86.68
N GLN A 261 63.28 -112.29 -86.21
CA GLN A 261 62.67 -113.61 -86.32
C GLN A 261 62.44 -114.01 -87.78
N LYS A 262 61.99 -113.09 -88.65
CA LYS A 262 61.88 -113.35 -90.10
C LYS A 262 63.23 -113.64 -90.75
N ARG A 263 64.28 -112.92 -90.37
CA ARG A 263 65.66 -113.19 -90.82
C ARG A 263 66.16 -114.55 -90.33
N ASP A 264 65.89 -114.91 -89.08
CA ASP A 264 66.26 -116.21 -88.52
C ASP A 264 65.48 -117.37 -89.18
N ALA A 265 64.20 -117.18 -89.49
CA ALA A 265 63.40 -118.12 -90.27
C ALA A 265 63.95 -118.29 -91.70
N SER A 266 64.30 -117.19 -92.37
CA SER A 266 64.97 -117.20 -93.68
C SER A 266 66.35 -117.87 -93.63
N ALA A 267 67.11 -117.67 -92.55
CA ALA A 267 68.39 -118.34 -92.31
C ALA A 267 68.21 -119.86 -92.10
N LYS A 268 67.16 -120.27 -91.38
CA LYS A 268 66.80 -121.69 -91.20
C LYS A 268 66.29 -122.34 -92.48
N GLU A 269 65.50 -121.65 -93.30
CA GLU A 269 65.08 -122.13 -94.63
C GLU A 269 66.27 -122.26 -95.59
N THR A 270 67.18 -121.28 -95.60
CA THR A 270 68.42 -121.38 -96.41
C THR A 270 69.36 -122.47 -95.90
N HIS A 271 69.39 -122.75 -94.60
CA HIS A 271 70.12 -123.87 -94.02
C HIS A 271 69.48 -125.24 -94.34
N ALA A 272 68.15 -125.35 -94.29
CA ALA A 272 67.41 -126.55 -94.68
C ALA A 272 67.57 -126.85 -96.18
N ALA A 273 67.52 -125.82 -97.04
CA ALA A 273 67.75 -125.94 -98.48
C ALA A 273 69.21 -126.30 -98.85
N SER A 274 70.16 -126.13 -97.94
CA SER A 274 71.55 -126.55 -98.13
C SER A 274 71.85 -127.96 -97.59
N GLN A 275 70.98 -128.53 -96.74
CA GLN A 275 71.09 -129.91 -96.25
C GLN A 275 70.39 -130.94 -97.16
N GLU A 276 69.42 -130.55 -98.00
CA GLU A 276 68.82 -131.44 -99.03
C GLU A 276 69.70 -131.63 -100.29
N LYS A 277 70.91 -131.06 -100.32
CA LYS A 277 71.85 -131.14 -101.45
C LYS A 277 73.08 -132.05 -101.23
N GLU A 278 73.13 -132.79 -100.13
CA GLU A 278 74.12 -133.87 -99.90
C GLU A 278 73.47 -135.25 -100.01
#